data_AF-A0A849K9W6-F1
#
_entry.id   AF-A0A849K9W6-F1
#
_cell.length_a   1.000
_cell.length_b   1.000
_cell.length_c   1.000
_cell.angle_alpha   90.00
_cell.angle_beta   90.00
_cell.angle_gamma   90.00
#
_symmetry.space_group_name_H-M   'P 1'
#
loop_
_entity.id
_entity.type
_entity.pdbx_description
1 polymer ?
#
loop_
_entity_poly.entity_id
_entity_poly.type
_entity_poly.pdbx_seq_one_letter_code
_entity_poly.pdbx_strand_id
1 'polypeptide(L)'
;MERIWGPVNGFYLAAYAAPVGEGERYCSYAKVCWARPDSYWDADCAFKIFGGEHHRSLEGALSAVALDARNEISYLPRQARSLAEQRRRDQIPIPRLFVTSFFRHRAA
;
A
#
# COMPACT_ATOMS: atom_id res chain seq x y z
N MET A 1 -4.32 12.83 -7.86
CA MET A 1 -2.85 12.98 -7.97
C MET A 1 -2.20 11.66 -7.63
N GLU A 2 -1.21 11.23 -8.41
CA GLU A 2 -0.46 9.99 -8.20
C GLU A 2 0.99 10.27 -7.84
N ARG A 3 1.60 9.35 -7.07
CA ARG A 3 3.03 9.39 -6.76
C ARG A 3 3.57 8.00 -6.53
N ILE A 4 4.75 7.72 -7.08
CA ILE A 4 5.46 6.46 -6.93
C ILE A 4 6.76 6.72 -6.16
N TRP A 5 7.03 5.93 -5.13
CA TRP A 5 8.28 5.94 -4.36
C TRP A 5 8.94 4.57 -4.33
N GLY A 6 10.22 4.58 -3.95
CA GLY A 6 10.96 3.39 -3.57
C GLY A 6 12.18 3.11 -4.44
N PRO A 7 12.85 1.98 -4.20
CA PRO A 7 12.41 0.91 -3.29
C PRO A 7 12.53 1.24 -1.78
N VAL A 8 11.65 0.68 -0.95
CA VAL A 8 11.66 0.70 0.53
C VAL A 8 11.62 -0.76 1.01
N ASN A 9 12.69 -1.24 1.66
CA ASN A 9 12.87 -2.68 1.99
C ASN A 9 12.59 -3.63 0.80
N GLY A 10 12.94 -3.20 -0.41
CA GLY A 10 12.67 -3.96 -1.62
C GLY A 10 11.23 -3.88 -2.12
N PHE A 11 10.39 -2.98 -1.63
CA PHE A 11 9.04 -2.75 -2.16
C PHE A 11 8.94 -1.39 -2.82
N TYR A 12 8.06 -1.25 -3.80
CA TYR A 12 7.68 0.03 -4.37
C TYR A 12 6.33 0.49 -3.82
N LEU A 13 6.14 1.79 -3.71
CA LEU A 13 4.90 2.38 -3.23
C LEU A 13 4.28 3.16 -4.37
N ALA A 14 3.11 2.76 -4.85
CA ALA A 14 2.29 3.63 -5.69
C ALA A 14 1.15 4.17 -4.83
N ALA A 15 0.99 5.48 -4.77
CA ALA A 15 -0.11 6.11 -4.07
C ALA A 15 -0.92 7.02 -4.97
N TYR A 16 -2.16 7.18 -4.58
CA TYR A 16 -3.15 8.02 -5.22
C TYR A 16 -3.90 8.81 -4.16
N ALA A 17 -4.16 10.08 -4.45
CA ALA A 17 -5.04 10.93 -3.66
C ALA A 17 -6.08 11.61 -4.55
N ALA A 18 -7.29 11.75 -4.02
CA ALA A 18 -8.44 12.32 -4.71
C ALA A 18 -9.30 13.17 -3.77
N PRO A 19 -10.02 14.18 -4.30
CA PRO A 19 -11.04 14.88 -3.53
C PRO A 19 -12.16 13.92 -3.09
N VAL A 20 -12.75 14.23 -1.93
CA VAL A 20 -13.93 13.56 -1.38
C VAL A 20 -15.10 14.54 -1.44
N GLY A 21 -16.24 14.09 -1.95
CA GLY A 21 -17.43 14.94 -2.11
C GLY A 21 -17.13 16.16 -2.98
N GLU A 22 -17.50 17.35 -2.49
CA GLU A 22 -17.32 18.63 -3.19
C GLU A 22 -15.88 19.16 -3.17
N GLY A 23 -14.92 18.41 -2.63
CA GLY A 23 -13.48 18.70 -2.80
C GLY A 23 -12.80 19.50 -1.69
N GLU A 24 -13.47 19.68 -0.55
CA GLU A 24 -12.85 20.30 0.64
C GLU A 24 -11.89 19.37 1.39
N ARG A 25 -12.03 18.06 1.19
CA ARG A 25 -11.22 17.01 1.81
C ARG A 25 -10.69 16.07 0.74
N TYR A 26 -9.62 15.38 1.10
CA TYR A 26 -8.97 14.42 0.23
C TYR A 26 -8.86 13.07 0.92
N CYS A 27 -9.02 12.02 0.13
CA CYS A 27 -8.70 10.66 0.52
C CYS A 27 -7.41 10.20 -0.16
N SER A 28 -6.78 9.20 0.43
CA SER A 28 -5.58 8.61 -0.15
C SER A 28 -5.53 7.10 -0.01
N TYR A 29 -4.86 6.49 -0.98
CA TYR A 29 -4.65 5.06 -1.04
C TYR A 29 -3.20 4.80 -1.45
N ALA A 30 -2.62 3.71 -0.96
CA ALA A 30 -1.35 3.19 -1.44
C ALA A 30 -1.46 1.71 -1.81
N LYS A 31 -0.67 1.32 -2.79
CA LYS A 31 -0.39 -0.05 -3.18
C LYS A 31 1.08 -0.30 -2.91
N VAL A 32 1.36 -1.32 -2.11
CA VAL A 32 2.73 -1.82 -1.88
C VAL A 32 3.02 -2.86 -2.95
N CYS A 33 4.03 -2.64 -3.79
CA CYS A 33 4.26 -3.33 -5.04
C CYS A 33 5.60 -4.08 -5.04
N TRP A 34 5.64 -5.24 -5.70
CA TRP A 34 6.84 -6.08 -5.83
C TRP A 34 7.86 -5.49 -6.81
N ALA A 35 7.35 -4.97 -7.91
CA ALA A 35 8.08 -4.27 -8.96
C ALA A 35 7.67 -2.80 -8.99
N ARG A 36 8.51 -1.95 -9.58
CA ARG A 36 8.16 -0.55 -9.80
C ARG A 36 7.02 -0.50 -10.81
N PRO A 37 5.84 0.02 -10.46
CA PRO A 37 4.77 0.22 -11.42
C PRO A 37 4.97 1.54 -12.17
N ASP A 38 4.31 1.66 -13.33
CA ASP A 38 4.24 2.92 -14.08
C ASP A 38 3.11 3.83 -13.58
N SER A 39 2.02 3.23 -13.10
CA SER A 39 0.82 3.94 -12.60
C SER A 39 0.28 3.29 -11.32
N TYR A 40 -0.49 4.05 -10.52
CA TYR A 40 -1.21 3.46 -9.39
C TYR A 40 -2.26 2.43 -9.86
N TRP A 41 -2.91 2.69 -11.00
CA TRP A 41 -4.05 1.92 -11.48
C TRP A 41 -3.65 0.51 -11.89
N ASP A 42 -2.55 0.39 -12.64
CA ASP A 42 -2.08 -0.86 -13.24
C ASP A 42 -1.09 -1.62 -12.34
N ALA A 43 -0.75 -1.05 -11.19
CA ALA A 43 0.18 -1.67 -10.26
C ALA A 43 -0.29 -3.04 -9.74
N ASP A 44 0.52 -4.07 -9.98
CA ASP A 44 0.49 -5.35 -9.27
C ASP A 44 1.02 -5.16 -7.85
N CYS A 45 0.18 -5.43 -6.85
CA CYS A 45 0.46 -5.10 -5.46
C CYS A 45 0.38 -6.32 -4.54
N ALA A 46 1.30 -6.34 -3.57
CA ALA A 46 1.27 -7.23 -2.42
C ALA A 46 0.04 -6.98 -1.55
N PHE A 47 -0.21 -5.71 -1.22
CA PHE A 47 -1.34 -5.28 -0.39
C PHE A 47 -1.64 -3.80 -0.62
N LYS A 48 -2.82 -3.38 -0.14
CA LYS A 48 -3.36 -2.03 -0.28
C LYS A 48 -3.53 -1.39 1.09
N ILE A 49 -3.35 -0.07 1.15
CA ILE A 49 -3.51 0.73 2.36
C ILE A 49 -4.46 1.87 2.05
N PHE A 50 -5.37 2.13 2.99
CA PHE A 50 -6.22 3.32 2.98
C PHE A 50 -5.67 4.34 3.97
N GLY A 51 -5.32 5.52 3.48
CA GLY A 51 -4.76 6.62 4.26
C GLY A 51 -5.81 7.52 4.93
N GLY A 52 -7.10 7.19 4.84
CA GLY A 52 -8.21 8.02 5.35
C GLY A 52 -8.73 9.04 4.34
N GLU A 53 -9.75 9.81 4.74
CA GLU A 53 -10.55 10.70 3.87
C GLU A 53 -10.71 12.14 4.37
N HIS A 54 -9.93 12.54 5.38
CA HIS A 54 -10.07 13.84 6.04
C HIS A 54 -8.82 14.72 5.92
N HIS A 55 -8.06 14.54 4.83
CA HIS A 55 -6.88 15.35 4.56
C HIS A 55 -7.28 16.70 3.97
N ARG A 56 -6.55 17.76 4.34
CA ARG A 56 -6.82 19.14 3.88
C ARG A 56 -6.15 19.46 2.54
N SER A 57 -5.30 18.58 2.02
CA SER A 57 -4.64 18.74 0.73
C SER A 57 -4.28 17.39 0.10
N LEU A 58 -4.15 17.37 -1.22
CA LEU A 58 -3.64 16.20 -1.97
C LEU A 58 -2.26 15.76 -1.47
N GLU A 59 -1.36 16.70 -1.24
CA GLU A 59 0.01 16.40 -0.79
C GLU A 59 0.04 15.88 0.65
N GLY A 60 -0.82 16.42 1.53
CA GLY A 60 -1.02 15.88 2.88
C GLY A 60 -1.54 14.45 2.85
N ALA A 61 -2.54 14.18 2.00
CA ALA A 61 -3.10 12.84 1.83
C ALA A 61 -2.07 11.83 1.33
N LEU A 62 -1.27 12.20 0.32
CA LEU A 62 -0.19 11.38 -0.20
C LEU A 62 0.91 11.14 0.84
N SER A 63 1.27 12.16 1.62
CA SER A 63 2.30 12.05 2.66
C SER A 63 1.86 11.12 3.79
N ALA A 64 0.60 11.23 4.21
CA ALA A 64 0.02 10.35 5.23
C ALA A 64 0.04 8.89 4.80
N VAL A 65 -0.49 8.57 3.61
CA VAL A 65 -0.53 7.18 3.16
C VAL A 65 0.85 6.61 2.85
N ALA A 66 1.81 7.45 2.45
CA ALA A 66 3.20 7.03 2.27
C ALA A 66 3.88 6.72 3.60
N LEU A 67 3.59 7.47 4.67
CA LEU A 67 4.08 7.18 6.01
C LEU A 67 3.51 5.85 6.52
N ASP A 68 2.19 5.68 6.42
CA ASP A 68 1.52 4.43 6.82
C ASP A 68 2.10 3.23 6.04
N ALA A 69 2.30 3.37 4.73
CA ALA A 69 2.90 2.31 3.92
C ALA A 69 4.33 1.96 4.31
N ARG A 70 5.16 2.96 4.66
CA ARG A 70 6.50 2.71 5.18
C ARG A 70 6.48 1.99 6.52
N ASN A 71 5.55 2.37 7.41
CA ASN A 71 5.37 1.71 8.71
C ASN A 71 4.97 0.24 8.52
N GLU A 72 3.97 -0.04 7.69
CA GLU A 72 3.57 -1.42 7.37
C GLU A 72 4.74 -2.24 6.79
N ILE A 73 5.50 -1.66 5.86
CA ILE A 73 6.69 -2.31 5.28
C ILE A 73 7.76 -2.59 6.35
N SER A 74 7.91 -1.72 7.35
CA SER A 74 8.92 -1.88 8.40
C SER A 74 8.63 -3.05 9.34
N TYR A 75 7.36 -3.45 9.47
CA TYR A 75 6.95 -4.63 10.22
C TYR A 75 7.09 -5.93 9.44
N LEU A 76 7.44 -5.87 8.13
CA LEU A 76 7.63 -7.06 7.33
C LEU A 76 8.95 -7.76 7.68
N PRO A 77 8.95 -9.09 7.81
CA PRO A 77 10.19 -9.87 7.85
C PRO A 77 11.06 -9.55 6.63
N ARG A 78 12.39 -9.57 6.80
CA ARG A 78 13.33 -9.35 5.68
C ARG A 78 13.08 -10.31 4.50
N GLN A 79 12.58 -11.51 4.79
CA GLN A 79 12.27 -12.54 3.80
C GLN A 79 10.87 -12.40 3.18
N ALA A 80 10.04 -11.44 3.63
CA ALA A 80 8.65 -11.31 3.17
C ALA A 80 8.55 -11.20 1.65
N ARG A 81 9.49 -10.49 1.03
CA ARG A 81 9.58 -10.38 -0.42
C ARG A 81 9.86 -11.74 -1.09
N SER A 82 10.93 -12.41 -0.69
CA SER A 82 11.29 -13.70 -1.28
C SER A 82 10.21 -14.76 -1.09
N LEU A 83 9.58 -14.78 0.09
CA LEU A 83 8.46 -15.70 0.38
C LEU A 83 7.24 -15.43 -0.50
N ALA A 84 6.92 -14.17 -0.76
CA ALA A 84 5.81 -13.82 -1.63
C ALA A 84 6.11 -14.07 -3.12
N GLU A 85 7.34 -13.81 -3.57
CA GLU A 85 7.80 -14.14 -4.92
C GLU A 85 7.75 -15.66 -5.16
N GLN A 86 8.21 -16.45 -4.18
CA GLN A 86 8.10 -17.91 -4.21
C GLN A 86 6.64 -18.36 -4.29
N ARG A 87 5.76 -17.84 -3.43
CA ARG A 87 4.32 -18.18 -3.47
C ARG A 87 3.66 -17.86 -4.81
N ARG A 88 3.99 -16.71 -5.41
CA ARG A 88 3.46 -16.31 -6.72
C ARG A 88 3.93 -17.26 -7.82
N ARG A 89 5.22 -17.65 -7.79
CA ARG A 89 5.79 -18.64 -8.71
C ARG A 89 5.10 -20.00 -8.57
N ASP A 90 4.89 -20.42 -7.32
CA ASP A 90 4.35 -21.74 -6.99
C ASP A 90 2.81 -21.81 -7.13
N GLN A 91 2.16 -20.69 -7.49
CA GLN A 91 0.69 -20.56 -7.63
C GLN A 91 -0.09 -21.09 -6.42
N ILE A 92 0.49 -21.06 -5.23
CA ILE A 92 -0.14 -21.61 -4.04
C ILE A 92 -1.38 -20.75 -3.71
N PRO A 93 -2.60 -21.31 -3.77
CA PRO A 93 -3.80 -20.55 -3.48
C PRO A 93 -3.77 -20.08 -2.03
N ILE A 94 -4.10 -18.81 -1.79
CA ILE A 94 -4.23 -18.25 -0.44
C ILE A 94 -5.39 -18.98 0.23
N PRO A 95 -5.18 -19.78 1.30
CA PRO A 95 -6.29 -20.23 2.11
C PRO A 95 -6.96 -18.96 2.64
N ARG A 96 -8.28 -18.82 2.47
CA ARG A 96 -9.11 -17.64 2.81
C ARG A 96 -8.89 -17.03 4.21
N LEU A 97 -8.11 -17.69 5.07
CA LEU A 97 -7.78 -17.31 6.44
C LEU A 97 -6.68 -16.25 6.58
N PHE A 98 -5.83 -15.99 5.57
CA PHE A 98 -4.69 -15.05 5.72
C PHE A 98 -4.94 -13.61 5.26
N VAL A 99 -6.13 -13.29 4.74
CA VAL A 99 -6.52 -11.90 4.47
C VAL A 99 -6.67 -11.10 5.77
N THR A 100 -6.70 -11.74 6.94
CA THR A 100 -6.97 -11.07 8.22
C THR A 100 -5.73 -10.70 9.05
N SER A 101 -4.54 -11.26 8.78
CA SER A 101 -3.37 -10.99 9.66
C SER A 101 -2.66 -9.67 9.35
N PHE A 102 -2.76 -9.14 8.13
CA PHE A 102 -2.25 -7.80 7.80
C PHE A 102 -3.15 -6.67 8.32
N PHE A 103 -4.41 -6.96 8.64
CA PHE A 103 -5.37 -5.97 9.14
C PHE A 103 -5.43 -5.89 10.67
N ARG A 104 -4.59 -6.64 11.40
CA ARG A 104 -4.72 -6.79 12.86
C ARG A 104 -3.94 -5.79 13.72
N HIS A 105 -3.23 -4.83 13.16
CA HIS A 105 -2.55 -3.79 13.96
C HIS A 105 -3.42 -2.57 14.31
N ARG A 106 -4.74 -2.64 14.11
CA ARG A 106 -5.70 -1.61 14.58
C ARG A 106 -6.88 -2.18 15.36
N ALA A 107 -6.66 -3.22 16.16
CA ALA A 107 -7.50 -3.47 17.32
C ALA A 107 -6.82 -2.81 18.53
N ALA A 108 -7.55 -1.88 19.14
CA ALA A 108 -7.22 -1.21 20.39
C ALA A 108 -6.96 -2.19 21.54
#